data_AF-A0A962QPQ3-F1
#
_entry.id   AF-A0A962QPQ3-F1
#
_cell.length_a   1.000
_cell.length_b   1.000
_cell.length_c   1.000
_cell.angle_alpha   90.00
_cell.angle_beta   90.00
_cell.angle_gamma   90.00
#
_symmetry.space_group_name_H-M   'P 1'
#
loop_
_entity.id
_entity.type
_entity.pdbx_description
1 polymer ?
#
loop_
_entity_poly.entity_id
_entity_poly.type
_entity_poly.pdbx_seq_one_letter_code
_entity_poly.pdbx_strand_id
1 'polypeptide(L)'
;DHWHSMTRTGKSPRLSGHISEPFVTLHPRDAVGNGLRDGQLATVISAHGEAILRVQVSDTQPRGQVFAPMHWNDQFASAARVGSLVSPAVDPFSGQPEFKHTPVRVMPYRAKWYGFLLTRCELVPQQASYWSKSRRYGLWHYELAGELSPDNWAACAREQLCQSGDAAEWRELYDSTQVNYRAARIIDGRLDAVVIIGPDYRLPPRDWLTALFKKERLEDTERGRLLRGTPPRGQEDAGAIVCSCFSVGINTLSRAIREHHLATPEQIGEALNAGTNCGSCVPELRRLIDDVQAKAGG
;
A
#
# COMPACT_ATOMS: atom_id res chain seq x y z
N ASP A 1 -4.94 -5.44 9.71
CA ASP A 1 -6.38 -5.47 9.97
C ASP A 1 -6.89 -4.13 10.49
N HIS A 2 -7.94 -3.62 9.85
CA HIS A 2 -8.62 -2.38 10.25
C HIS A 2 -9.93 -2.71 10.96
N TRP A 3 -10.37 -1.82 11.85
CA TRP A 3 -11.63 -1.94 12.56
C TRP A 3 -12.60 -0.83 12.16
N HIS A 4 -13.78 -1.20 11.69
CA HIS A 4 -14.80 -0.29 11.14
C HIS A 4 -14.16 0.78 10.23
N SER A 5 -14.46 2.06 10.41
CA SER A 5 -14.02 3.17 9.56
C SER A 5 -12.63 3.72 9.90
N MET A 6 -11.74 2.90 10.48
CA MET A 6 -10.37 3.30 10.88
C MET A 6 -10.27 4.44 11.91
N THR A 7 -11.39 4.88 12.52
CA THR A 7 -11.39 5.95 13.54
C THR A 7 -10.54 5.61 14.77
N ARG A 8 -10.37 4.31 15.06
CA ARG A 8 -9.46 3.77 16.09
C ARG A 8 -8.19 3.19 15.48
N THR A 9 -8.30 2.25 14.54
CA THR A 9 -7.14 1.52 14.02
C THR A 9 -6.24 2.37 13.12
N GLY A 10 -6.78 3.35 12.40
CA GLY A 10 -6.00 4.28 11.57
C GLY A 10 -5.02 5.13 12.39
N LYS A 11 -5.30 5.35 13.68
CA LYS A 11 -4.41 6.07 14.61
C LYS A 11 -3.24 5.21 15.12
N SER A 12 -3.31 3.88 14.99
CA SER A 12 -2.30 2.95 15.52
C SER A 12 -1.22 2.66 14.47
N PRO A 13 0.04 3.13 14.65
CA PRO A 13 1.11 2.93 13.67
C PRO A 13 1.42 1.46 13.35
N ARG A 14 1.03 0.54 14.26
CA ARG A 14 1.26 -0.90 14.13
C ARG A 14 0.15 -1.61 13.36
N LEU A 15 -1.11 -1.17 13.48
CA LEU A 15 -2.25 -1.79 12.79
C LEU A 15 -2.47 -1.19 11.39
N SER A 16 -2.18 0.10 11.24
CA SER A 16 -2.34 0.81 9.96
C SER A 16 -1.40 0.31 8.85
N GLY A 17 -0.31 -0.37 9.20
CA GLY A 17 0.72 -0.81 8.26
C GLY A 17 0.49 -2.19 7.61
N HIS A 18 -0.57 -2.91 7.99
CA HIS A 18 -0.85 -4.26 7.46
C HIS A 18 -1.58 -4.22 6.13
N ILE A 19 -2.53 -3.29 5.98
CA ILE A 19 -3.21 -3.01 4.71
C ILE A 19 -3.17 -1.50 4.51
N SER A 20 -2.22 -1.05 3.69
CA SER A 20 -1.93 0.38 3.48
C SER A 20 -2.90 1.06 2.52
N GLU A 21 -3.57 0.30 1.66
CA GLU A 21 -4.43 0.83 0.61
C GLU A 21 -5.81 0.15 0.60
N PRO A 22 -6.87 0.92 0.26
CA PRO A 22 -8.16 0.35 -0.05
C PRO A 22 -8.07 -0.55 -1.29
N PHE A 23 -8.73 -1.71 -1.24
CA PHE A 23 -8.62 -2.72 -2.29
C PHE A 23 -9.97 -3.31 -2.71
N VAL A 24 -9.98 -3.98 -3.86
CA VAL A 24 -11.06 -4.81 -4.35
C VAL A 24 -10.50 -6.16 -4.77
N THR A 25 -11.05 -7.24 -4.22
CA THR A 25 -10.67 -8.60 -4.57
C THR A 25 -11.57 -9.13 -5.68
N LEU A 26 -10.98 -9.69 -6.73
CA LEU A 26 -11.67 -10.32 -7.87
C LEU A 26 -11.12 -11.70 -8.16
N HIS A 27 -11.98 -12.58 -8.69
CA HIS A 27 -11.53 -13.85 -9.25
C HIS A 27 -10.64 -13.61 -10.49
N PRO A 28 -9.58 -14.42 -10.73
CA PRO A 28 -8.66 -14.26 -11.86
C PRO A 28 -9.35 -14.11 -13.23
N ARG A 29 -10.38 -14.92 -13.50
CA ARG A 29 -11.15 -14.85 -14.75
C ARG A 29 -11.90 -13.53 -14.93
N ASP A 30 -12.42 -12.96 -13.84
CA ASP A 30 -13.18 -11.71 -13.91
C ASP A 30 -12.22 -10.53 -14.05
N ALA A 31 -11.07 -10.60 -13.37
CA ALA A 31 -9.99 -9.63 -13.57
C ALA A 31 -9.57 -9.58 -15.05
N VAL A 32 -9.25 -10.74 -15.66
CA VAL A 32 -8.91 -10.82 -17.09
C VAL A 32 -10.05 -10.30 -17.97
N GLY A 33 -11.30 -10.71 -17.71
CA GLY A 33 -12.47 -10.28 -18.48
C GLY A 33 -12.73 -8.76 -18.44
N ASN A 34 -12.32 -8.09 -17.35
CA ASN A 34 -12.43 -6.64 -17.20
C ASN A 34 -11.14 -5.89 -17.57
N GLY A 35 -10.13 -6.57 -18.12
CA GLY A 35 -8.83 -5.95 -18.45
C GLY A 35 -8.03 -5.52 -17.22
N LEU A 36 -8.23 -6.21 -16.09
CA LEU A 36 -7.57 -5.93 -14.82
C LEU A 36 -6.39 -6.85 -14.55
N ARG A 37 -5.36 -6.30 -13.89
CA ARG A 37 -4.19 -7.01 -13.39
C ARG A 37 -4.06 -6.81 -11.89
N ASP A 38 -3.42 -7.76 -11.23
CA ASP A 38 -3.10 -7.63 -9.82
C ASP A 38 -2.22 -6.39 -9.55
N GLY A 39 -2.51 -5.68 -8.45
CA GLY A 39 -1.80 -4.48 -8.02
C GLY A 39 -2.12 -3.18 -8.78
N GLN A 40 -2.88 -3.23 -9.88
CA GLN A 40 -3.31 -2.00 -10.57
C GLN A 40 -4.46 -1.32 -9.81
N LEU A 41 -4.80 -0.07 -10.16
CA LEU A 41 -6.02 0.57 -9.66
C LEU A 41 -7.22 0.26 -10.57
N ALA A 42 -8.40 0.13 -9.96
CA ALA A 42 -9.66 -0.03 -10.65
C ALA A 42 -10.70 0.97 -10.14
N THR A 43 -11.53 1.46 -11.05
CA THR A 43 -12.75 2.19 -10.69
C THR A 43 -13.88 1.17 -10.53
N VAL A 44 -14.51 1.18 -9.36
CA VAL A 44 -15.71 0.41 -9.02
C VAL A 44 -16.88 1.37 -9.01
N ILE A 45 -17.89 1.11 -9.83
CA ILE A 45 -19.03 2.01 -10.03
C ILE A 45 -20.32 1.26 -9.75
N SER A 46 -21.22 1.85 -8.97
CA SER A 46 -22.60 1.40 -8.81
C SER A 46 -23.58 2.47 -9.31
N ALA A 47 -24.88 2.25 -9.13
CA ALA A 47 -25.88 3.29 -9.36
C ALA A 47 -25.81 4.45 -8.35
N HIS A 48 -25.06 4.29 -7.24
CA HIS A 48 -25.04 5.23 -6.12
C HIS A 48 -23.74 6.06 -6.04
N GLY A 49 -22.66 5.59 -6.65
CA GLY A 49 -21.40 6.29 -6.61
C GLY A 49 -20.26 5.50 -7.24
N GLU A 50 -19.05 5.94 -6.95
CA GLU A 50 -17.82 5.34 -7.44
C GLU A 50 -16.73 5.30 -6.36
N ALA A 51 -15.82 4.34 -6.49
CA ALA A 51 -14.61 4.24 -5.68
C ALA A 51 -13.44 3.76 -6.53
N ILE A 52 -12.24 4.27 -6.24
CA ILE A 52 -10.98 3.82 -6.83
C ILE A 52 -10.27 2.93 -5.80
N LEU A 53 -10.03 1.68 -6.17
CA LEU A 53 -9.52 0.63 -5.28
C LEU A 53 -8.37 -0.13 -5.95
N ARG A 54 -7.40 -0.57 -5.14
CA ARG A 54 -6.30 -1.45 -5.57
C ARG A 54 -6.84 -2.84 -5.90
N VAL A 55 -6.53 -3.38 -7.06
CA VAL A 55 -6.93 -4.74 -7.45
C VAL A 55 -6.10 -5.76 -6.69
N GLN A 56 -6.80 -6.73 -6.08
CA GLN A 56 -6.24 -7.98 -5.58
C GLN A 56 -6.87 -9.14 -6.34
N VAL A 57 -6.05 -9.92 -7.03
CA VAL A 57 -6.52 -11.12 -7.73
C VAL A 57 -6.41 -12.31 -6.79
N SER A 58 -7.53 -12.99 -6.54
CA SER A 58 -7.56 -14.19 -5.70
C SER A 58 -8.55 -15.22 -6.23
N ASP A 59 -8.13 -16.47 -6.35
CA ASP A 59 -8.98 -17.60 -6.74
C ASP A 59 -10.00 -18.01 -5.66
N THR A 60 -9.84 -17.50 -4.43
CA THR A 60 -10.84 -17.65 -3.36
C THR A 60 -12.09 -16.86 -3.59
N GLN A 61 -11.99 -15.77 -4.35
CA GLN A 61 -13.12 -14.89 -4.61
C GLN A 61 -14.05 -15.60 -5.60
N PRO A 62 -15.35 -15.76 -5.29
CA PRO A 62 -16.29 -16.37 -6.23
C PRO A 62 -16.37 -15.59 -7.53
N ARG A 63 -16.49 -16.30 -8.65
CA ARG A 63 -16.70 -15.69 -9.97
C ARG A 63 -18.01 -14.90 -10.02
N GLY A 64 -17.98 -13.76 -10.69
CA GLY A 64 -19.11 -12.82 -10.79
C GLY A 64 -19.32 -11.98 -9.52
N GLN A 65 -18.45 -12.09 -8.52
CA GLN A 65 -18.55 -11.34 -7.27
C GLN A 65 -17.22 -10.61 -7.00
N VAL A 66 -17.32 -9.48 -6.32
CA VAL A 66 -16.16 -8.73 -5.84
C VAL A 66 -16.29 -8.49 -4.34
N PHE A 67 -15.16 -8.38 -3.66
CA PHE A 67 -15.11 -8.01 -2.25
C PHE A 67 -14.32 -6.72 -2.07
N ALA A 68 -14.85 -5.77 -1.30
CA ALA A 68 -14.13 -4.56 -0.94
C ALA A 68 -14.42 -4.21 0.54
N PRO A 69 -13.40 -3.99 1.38
CA PRO A 69 -13.59 -3.60 2.77
C PRO A 69 -14.06 -2.14 2.91
N MET A 70 -14.97 -1.90 3.87
CA MET A 70 -15.56 -0.57 4.13
C MET A 70 -14.68 0.40 4.94
N HIS A 71 -13.40 0.10 5.14
CA HIS A 71 -12.61 0.73 6.22
C HIS A 71 -12.22 2.19 5.95
N TRP A 72 -12.00 2.56 4.68
CA TRP A 72 -11.48 3.88 4.32
C TRP A 72 -12.58 4.93 4.28
N ASN A 73 -12.26 6.10 4.84
CA ASN A 73 -13.07 7.32 4.81
C ASN A 73 -12.26 8.48 4.20
N ASP A 74 -12.87 9.65 4.03
CA ASP A 74 -12.26 10.81 3.34
C ASP A 74 -11.03 11.39 4.07
N GLN A 75 -10.79 11.02 5.33
CA GLN A 75 -9.55 11.37 6.02
C GLN A 75 -8.38 10.51 5.57
N PHE A 76 -8.63 9.27 5.14
CA PHE A 76 -7.60 8.26 4.84
C PHE A 76 -7.48 7.91 3.36
N ALA A 77 -8.41 8.33 2.51
CA ALA A 77 -8.33 8.17 1.06
C ALA A 77 -9.17 9.21 0.32
N SER A 78 -8.77 9.55 -0.91
CA SER A 78 -9.44 10.56 -1.74
C SER A 78 -10.77 10.10 -2.32
N ALA A 79 -10.84 8.85 -2.77
CA ALA A 79 -11.94 8.33 -3.57
C ALA A 79 -12.22 6.84 -3.28
N ALA A 80 -12.12 6.40 -2.02
CA ALA A 80 -12.17 4.97 -1.68
C ALA A 80 -13.28 4.57 -0.70
N ARG A 81 -14.31 5.39 -0.54
CA ARG A 81 -15.44 5.10 0.35
C ARG A 81 -16.36 4.06 -0.27
N VAL A 82 -16.14 2.79 0.05
CA VAL A 82 -16.99 1.67 -0.41
C VAL A 82 -18.46 1.86 0.01
N GLY A 83 -18.72 2.47 1.18
CA GLY A 83 -20.09 2.77 1.63
C GLY A 83 -20.89 3.66 0.66
N SER A 84 -20.23 4.48 -0.17
CA SER A 84 -20.90 5.29 -1.20
C SER A 84 -21.41 4.47 -2.38
N LEU A 85 -20.94 3.24 -2.54
CA LEU A 85 -21.40 2.34 -3.59
C LEU A 85 -22.73 1.68 -3.23
N VAL A 86 -23.04 1.55 -1.93
CA VAL A 86 -24.13 0.72 -1.44
C VAL A 86 -25.47 1.46 -1.51
N SER A 87 -26.54 0.71 -1.81
CA SER A 87 -27.91 1.23 -1.77
C SER A 87 -28.27 1.76 -0.39
N PRO A 88 -28.90 2.95 -0.29
CA PRO A 88 -29.41 3.47 0.97
C PRO A 88 -30.71 2.78 1.44
N ALA A 89 -31.19 1.77 0.70
CA ALA A 89 -32.38 1.02 1.08
C ALA A 89 -32.19 0.32 2.42
N VAL A 90 -33.20 0.41 3.27
CA VAL A 90 -33.25 -0.23 4.58
C VAL A 90 -34.44 -1.17 4.65
N ASP A 91 -34.28 -2.25 5.41
CA ASP A 91 -35.38 -3.13 5.77
C ASP A 91 -36.47 -2.34 6.52
N PRO A 92 -37.75 -2.38 6.10
CA PRO A 92 -38.80 -1.54 6.64
C PRO A 92 -39.16 -1.84 8.10
N PHE A 93 -38.78 -2.99 8.64
CA PHE A 93 -39.11 -3.39 10.01
C PHE A 93 -37.97 -3.07 11.00
N SER A 94 -36.73 -3.37 10.61
CA SER A 94 -35.54 -3.24 11.46
C SER A 94 -34.74 -1.96 11.21
N GLY A 95 -34.93 -1.30 10.06
CA GLY A 95 -34.11 -0.18 9.61
C GLY A 95 -32.68 -0.57 9.21
N GLN A 96 -32.37 -1.87 9.09
CA GLN A 96 -31.04 -2.34 8.72
C GLN A 96 -30.76 -2.12 7.22
N PRO A 97 -29.60 -1.58 6.85
CA PRO A 97 -29.22 -1.34 5.45
C PRO A 97 -28.75 -2.61 4.73
N GLU A 98 -28.92 -2.62 3.40
CA GLU A 98 -28.49 -3.73 2.55
C GLU A 98 -27.01 -3.63 2.15
N PHE A 99 -26.10 -4.09 3.03
CA PHE A 99 -24.65 -4.03 2.79
C PHE A 99 -24.06 -5.21 2.01
N LYS A 100 -24.82 -6.28 1.79
CA LYS A 100 -24.27 -7.57 1.32
C LYS A 100 -24.42 -7.75 -0.18
N HIS A 101 -25.29 -6.99 -0.82
CA HIS A 101 -25.54 -7.10 -2.25
C HIS A 101 -25.71 -5.74 -2.93
N THR A 102 -24.75 -5.36 -3.77
CA THR A 102 -24.82 -4.18 -4.63
C THR A 102 -24.22 -4.52 -5.99
N PRO A 103 -24.99 -4.42 -7.08
CA PRO A 103 -24.44 -4.57 -8.43
C PRO A 103 -23.43 -3.48 -8.73
N VAL A 104 -22.24 -3.88 -9.19
CA VAL A 104 -21.16 -2.96 -9.54
C VAL A 104 -20.55 -3.33 -10.88
N ARG A 105 -19.97 -2.32 -11.54
CA ARG A 105 -19.07 -2.49 -12.69
C ARG A 105 -17.67 -2.14 -12.24
N VAL A 106 -16.69 -2.96 -12.62
CA VAL A 106 -15.27 -2.75 -12.29
C VAL A 106 -14.48 -2.53 -13.58
N MET A 107 -13.69 -1.46 -13.63
CA MET A 107 -12.97 -1.04 -14.84
C MET A 107 -11.54 -0.60 -14.49
N PRO A 108 -10.57 -0.69 -15.41
CA PRO A 108 -9.22 -0.17 -15.16
C PRO A 108 -9.23 1.34 -14.91
N TYR A 109 -8.58 1.79 -13.84
CA TYR A 109 -8.31 3.21 -13.61
C TYR A 109 -7.08 3.63 -14.42
N ARG A 110 -7.19 4.68 -15.23
CA ARG A 110 -6.17 5.08 -16.21
C ARG A 110 -5.27 6.19 -15.67
N ALA A 111 -4.49 5.88 -14.65
CA ALA A 111 -3.46 6.80 -14.17
C ALA A 111 -2.32 6.95 -15.22
N LYS A 112 -1.80 8.18 -15.36
CA LYS A 112 -0.59 8.47 -16.15
C LYS A 112 0.69 8.24 -15.37
N TRP A 113 0.60 8.24 -14.06
CA TRP A 113 1.72 8.04 -13.14
C TRP A 113 1.20 7.47 -11.82
N TYR A 114 2.10 6.79 -11.12
CA TYR A 114 1.90 6.25 -9.78
C TYR A 114 3.05 6.72 -8.89
N GLY A 115 2.81 6.80 -7.59
CA GLY A 115 3.86 7.18 -6.66
C GLY A 115 3.57 6.78 -5.23
N PHE A 116 4.57 6.96 -4.38
CA PHE A 116 4.38 6.99 -2.95
C PHE A 116 5.19 8.12 -2.32
N LEU A 117 4.73 8.57 -1.15
CA LEU A 117 5.39 9.58 -0.33
C LEU A 117 5.52 9.05 1.10
N LEU A 118 6.74 9.08 1.62
CA LEU A 118 7.03 8.90 3.05
C LEU A 118 7.46 10.25 3.61
N THR A 119 6.82 10.72 4.67
CA THR A 119 7.16 12.03 5.27
C THR A 119 6.84 12.08 6.76
N ARG A 120 7.52 12.96 7.49
CA ARG A 120 7.21 13.27 8.89
C ARG A 120 6.00 14.19 9.03
N CYS A 121 5.61 14.91 7.99
CA CYS A 121 4.53 15.90 8.02
C CYS A 121 3.24 15.35 7.39
N GLU A 122 2.08 15.66 7.98
CA GLU A 122 0.80 15.35 7.32
C GLU A 122 0.53 16.40 6.24
N LEU A 123 0.04 15.96 5.08
CA LEU A 123 -0.32 16.86 3.99
C LEU A 123 -1.49 16.31 3.16
N VAL A 124 -2.03 17.16 2.31
CA VAL A 124 -3.03 16.78 1.30
C VAL A 124 -2.34 16.80 -0.07
N PRO A 125 -2.16 15.64 -0.74
CA PRO A 125 -1.52 15.60 -2.04
C PRO A 125 -2.38 16.30 -3.10
N GLN A 126 -1.93 17.44 -3.62
CA GLN A 126 -2.69 18.28 -4.56
C GLN A 126 -2.59 17.79 -6.01
N GLN A 127 -1.47 17.17 -6.41
CA GLN A 127 -1.28 16.70 -7.79
C GLN A 127 -1.93 15.33 -8.03
N ALA A 128 -2.29 14.61 -6.98
CA ALA A 128 -2.79 13.24 -7.07
C ALA A 128 -4.33 13.20 -7.17
N SER A 129 -4.86 12.61 -8.24
CA SER A 129 -6.29 12.32 -8.39
C SER A 129 -6.72 11.16 -7.47
N TYR A 130 -5.79 10.24 -7.17
CA TYR A 130 -5.95 9.18 -6.19
C TYR A 130 -4.87 9.32 -5.11
N TRP A 131 -5.29 9.29 -3.84
CA TRP A 131 -4.38 9.07 -2.74
C TRP A 131 -5.03 8.20 -1.66
N SER A 132 -4.22 7.39 -0.99
CA SER A 132 -4.54 6.80 0.30
C SER A 132 -3.40 7.06 1.27
N LYS A 133 -3.72 7.24 2.57
CA LYS A 133 -2.73 7.55 3.58
C LYS A 133 -2.85 6.65 4.80
N SER A 134 -1.71 6.27 5.34
CA SER A 134 -1.58 5.46 6.55
C SER A 134 -0.44 6.00 7.42
N ARG A 135 -0.40 5.58 8.69
CA ARG A 135 0.69 5.91 9.61
C ARG A 135 1.56 4.68 9.83
N ARG A 136 2.86 4.77 9.58
CA ARG A 136 3.80 3.65 9.75
C ARG A 136 5.09 4.12 10.40
N TYR A 137 5.48 3.48 11.50
CA TYR A 137 6.69 3.83 12.27
C TYR A 137 6.82 5.33 12.62
N GLY A 138 5.70 6.00 12.90
CA GLY A 138 5.66 7.44 13.21
C GLY A 138 5.65 8.36 11.99
N LEU A 139 5.75 7.82 10.77
CA LEU A 139 5.69 8.56 9.51
C LEU A 139 4.29 8.51 8.91
N TRP A 140 4.01 9.49 8.07
CA TRP A 140 2.93 9.42 7.09
C TRP A 140 3.42 8.71 5.85
N HIS A 141 2.61 7.77 5.39
CA HIS A 141 2.81 7.03 4.15
C HIS A 141 1.61 7.25 3.25
N TYR A 142 1.86 7.79 2.05
CA TYR A 142 0.86 7.99 1.02
C TYR A 142 1.16 7.09 -0.17
N GLU A 143 0.14 6.44 -0.69
CA GLU A 143 0.15 5.83 -2.03
C GLU A 143 -0.65 6.73 -2.95
N LEU A 144 -0.11 7.01 -4.13
CA LEU A 144 -0.52 8.10 -5.02
C LEU A 144 -0.71 7.59 -6.45
N ALA A 145 -1.66 8.20 -7.16
CA ALA A 145 -1.73 8.13 -8.62
C ALA A 145 -2.43 9.37 -9.17
N GLY A 146 -2.16 9.71 -10.43
CA GLY A 146 -2.80 10.86 -11.05
C GLY A 146 -3.07 10.68 -12.54
N GLU A 147 -4.13 11.33 -13.00
CA GLU A 147 -4.54 11.35 -14.42
C GLU A 147 -3.83 12.46 -15.21
N LEU A 148 -3.32 13.47 -14.49
CA LEU A 148 -2.56 14.59 -15.04
C LEU A 148 -1.14 14.55 -14.49
N SER A 149 -0.16 14.58 -15.39
CA SER A 149 1.25 14.68 -15.00
C SER A 149 1.61 16.16 -14.84
N PRO A 150 2.18 16.58 -13.69
CA PRO A 150 2.74 17.91 -13.55
C PRO A 150 3.90 18.13 -14.50
N ASP A 151 4.06 19.37 -14.97
CA ASP A 151 5.20 19.75 -15.82
C ASP A 151 6.52 19.73 -15.05
N ASN A 152 6.47 19.97 -13.73
CA ASN A 152 7.65 20.04 -12.88
C ASN A 152 7.41 19.37 -11.52
N TRP A 153 7.77 18.09 -11.44
CA TRP A 153 7.71 17.30 -10.20
C TRP A 153 8.53 17.90 -9.06
N ALA A 154 9.67 18.49 -9.37
CA ALA A 154 10.60 19.08 -8.42
C ALA A 154 9.98 20.31 -7.73
N ALA A 155 9.28 21.15 -8.49
CA ALA A 155 8.53 22.28 -7.96
C ALA A 155 7.36 21.81 -7.09
N CYS A 156 6.55 20.86 -7.56
CA CYS A 156 5.41 20.34 -6.80
C CYS A 156 5.83 19.72 -5.46
N ALA A 157 6.91 18.94 -5.45
CA ALA A 157 7.42 18.33 -4.23
C ALA A 157 7.89 19.37 -3.21
N ARG A 158 8.59 20.42 -3.66
CA ARG A 158 9.04 21.52 -2.79
C ARG A 158 7.87 22.33 -2.25
N GLU A 159 6.89 22.65 -3.07
CA GLU A 159 5.72 23.42 -2.66
C GLU A 159 4.95 22.74 -1.52
N GLN A 160 4.78 21.41 -1.60
CA GLN A 160 4.07 20.66 -0.56
C GLN A 160 4.89 20.38 0.69
N LEU A 161 6.20 20.13 0.54
CA LEU A 161 7.03 19.67 1.65
C LEU A 161 7.75 20.83 2.35
N CYS A 162 8.10 21.93 1.67
CA CYS A 162 8.84 23.07 2.24
C CYS A 162 7.93 24.11 2.94
N GLN A 163 6.86 23.70 3.61
CA GLN A 163 6.00 24.65 4.34
C GLN A 163 6.68 25.20 5.62
N SER A 164 7.65 24.48 6.16
CA SER A 164 8.53 24.95 7.23
C SER A 164 9.78 25.59 6.60
N GLY A 165 10.11 26.83 6.99
CA GLY A 165 11.25 27.62 6.48
C GLY A 165 12.64 27.05 6.81
N ASP A 166 12.76 25.73 6.92
CA ASP A 166 13.98 25.00 7.22
C ASP A 166 14.89 24.94 5.99
N ALA A 167 16.19 25.14 6.21
CA ALA A 167 17.21 24.95 5.18
C ALA A 167 17.35 23.47 4.83
N ALA A 168 16.50 22.98 3.93
CA ALA A 168 16.45 21.59 3.53
C ALA A 168 17.40 21.29 2.36
N GLU A 169 18.24 20.26 2.52
CA GLU A 169 18.98 19.64 1.43
C GLU A 169 18.02 18.76 0.62
N TRP A 170 17.98 18.98 -0.69
CA TRP A 170 17.23 18.14 -1.64
C TRP A 170 18.17 17.29 -2.47
N ARG A 171 17.87 16.00 -2.55
CA ARG A 171 18.50 15.07 -3.49
C ARG A 171 17.43 14.61 -4.45
N GLU A 172 17.65 14.83 -5.74
CA GLU A 172 16.66 14.57 -6.78
C GLU A 172 17.26 13.77 -7.94
N LEU A 173 16.43 12.93 -8.54
CA LEU A 173 16.70 12.25 -9.80
C LEU A 173 15.42 12.33 -10.62
N TYR A 174 15.53 12.90 -11.82
CA TYR A 174 14.47 12.91 -12.81
C TYR A 174 14.95 12.24 -14.08
N ASP A 175 14.22 11.21 -14.51
CA ASP A 175 14.41 10.57 -15.81
C ASP A 175 13.17 10.85 -16.66
N SER A 176 13.32 11.85 -17.52
CA SER A 176 12.29 12.32 -18.46
C SER A 176 11.86 11.26 -19.47
N THR A 177 12.69 10.24 -19.72
CA THR A 177 12.38 9.20 -20.71
C THR A 177 11.38 8.16 -20.20
N GLN A 178 11.18 8.06 -18.88
CA GLN A 178 10.38 7.01 -18.25
C GLN A 178 9.36 7.50 -17.21
N VAL A 179 9.10 8.81 -17.08
CA VAL A 179 8.23 9.37 -16.02
C VAL A 179 8.67 8.89 -14.63
N ASN A 180 9.98 8.90 -14.40
CA ASN A 180 10.54 8.54 -13.09
C ASN A 180 11.02 9.81 -12.40
N TYR A 181 10.42 10.12 -11.25
CA TYR A 181 10.90 11.20 -10.39
C TYR A 181 11.15 10.65 -8.99
N ARG A 182 12.30 10.98 -8.43
CA ARG A 182 12.69 10.56 -7.09
C ARG A 182 13.29 11.74 -6.37
N ALA A 183 12.83 11.97 -5.16
CA ALA A 183 13.38 13.03 -4.33
C ALA A 183 13.45 12.60 -2.88
N ALA A 184 14.50 13.06 -2.21
CA ALA A 184 14.64 12.99 -0.77
C ALA A 184 14.89 14.39 -0.21
N ARG A 185 14.11 14.77 0.79
CA ARG A 185 14.30 15.98 1.58
C ARG A 185 15.02 15.61 2.87
N ILE A 186 16.11 16.32 3.16
CA ILE A 186 16.99 16.09 4.30
C ILE A 186 17.11 17.41 5.07
N ILE A 187 16.91 17.38 6.39
CA ILE A 187 17.05 18.53 7.28
C ILE A 187 18.10 18.18 8.33
N ASP A 188 19.14 18.99 8.48
CA ASP A 188 20.27 18.76 9.40
C ASP A 188 20.94 17.37 9.25
N GLY A 189 20.94 16.84 8.03
CA GLY A 189 21.46 15.52 7.70
C GLY A 189 20.52 14.35 8.03
N ARG A 190 19.32 14.62 8.56
CA ARG A 190 18.26 13.65 8.86
C ARG A 190 17.25 13.56 7.73
N LEU A 191 16.78 12.35 7.42
CA LEU A 191 15.73 12.15 6.41
C LEU A 191 14.37 12.68 6.90
N ASP A 192 13.78 13.57 6.11
CA ASP A 192 12.49 14.23 6.39
C ASP A 192 11.36 13.77 5.46
N ALA A 193 11.65 13.61 4.16
CA ALA A 193 10.68 13.09 3.20
C ALA A 193 11.34 12.33 2.05
N VAL A 194 10.62 11.38 1.46
CA VAL A 194 10.97 10.67 0.22
C VAL A 194 9.76 10.59 -0.68
N VAL A 195 9.92 11.05 -1.93
CA VAL A 195 8.93 10.96 -3.00
C VAL A 195 9.49 10.03 -4.07
N ILE A 196 8.69 9.04 -4.49
CA ILE A 196 8.99 8.20 -5.64
C ILE A 196 7.78 8.21 -6.56
N ILE A 197 7.98 8.60 -7.82
CA ILE A 197 7.00 8.58 -8.90
C ILE A 197 7.54 7.69 -10.02
N GLY A 198 6.66 6.90 -10.63
CA GLY A 198 6.93 6.07 -11.79
C GLY A 198 5.75 6.04 -12.76
N PRO A 199 5.95 5.44 -13.94
CA PRO A 199 4.93 5.35 -14.99
C PRO A 199 3.85 4.31 -14.67
N ASP A 200 4.12 3.37 -13.77
CA ASP A 200 3.21 2.31 -13.38
C ASP A 200 3.31 1.97 -11.89
N TYR A 201 2.41 1.11 -11.42
CA TYR A 201 2.24 0.77 -10.00
C TYR A 201 3.36 -0.13 -9.42
N ARG A 202 4.31 -0.61 -10.25
CA ARG A 202 5.46 -1.41 -9.82
C ARG A 202 6.58 -0.51 -9.30
N LEU A 203 6.31 0.12 -8.17
CA LEU A 203 7.25 1.02 -7.50
C LEU A 203 8.17 0.24 -6.54
N PRO A 204 9.37 0.77 -6.21
CA PRO A 204 10.30 0.14 -5.28
C PRO A 204 9.70 -0.18 -3.91
N PRO A 205 10.23 -1.18 -3.18
CA PRO A 205 9.76 -1.51 -1.84
C PRO A 205 9.95 -0.33 -0.88
N ARG A 206 9.02 -0.15 0.08
CA ARG A 206 8.98 1.01 0.99
C ARG A 206 9.63 0.73 2.35
N ASP A 207 9.79 -0.54 2.72
CA ASP A 207 10.17 -0.95 4.07
C ASP A 207 11.59 -0.53 4.43
N TRP A 208 12.54 -0.70 3.51
CA TRP A 208 13.93 -0.28 3.71
C TRP A 208 14.07 1.24 3.82
N LEU A 209 13.28 2.01 3.07
CA LEU A 209 13.25 3.48 3.18
C LEU A 209 12.80 3.89 4.58
N THR A 210 11.81 3.18 5.13
CA THR A 210 11.31 3.48 6.47
C THR A 210 12.36 3.22 7.57
N ALA A 211 13.30 2.30 7.35
CA ALA A 211 14.42 2.10 8.26
C ALA A 211 15.36 3.32 8.30
N LEU A 212 15.57 4.02 7.17
CA LEU A 212 16.41 5.21 7.11
C LEU A 212 15.83 6.38 7.91
N PHE A 213 14.51 6.49 8.00
CA PHE A 213 13.85 7.51 8.83
C PHE A 213 14.08 7.32 10.34
N LYS A 214 14.54 6.14 10.78
CA LYS A 214 14.88 5.90 12.20
C LYS A 214 16.26 6.46 12.55
N LYS A 215 17.10 6.77 11.57
CA LYS A 215 18.42 7.36 11.80
C LYS A 215 18.30 8.85 12.09
N GLU A 216 19.09 9.33 13.05
CA GLU A 216 19.24 10.75 13.34
C GLU A 216 20.04 11.47 12.25
N ARG A 217 20.96 10.77 11.58
CA ARG A 217 21.73 11.30 10.46
C ARG A 217 21.98 10.22 9.41
N LEU A 218 21.85 10.58 8.13
CA LEU A 218 22.20 9.70 7.00
C LEU A 218 23.71 9.70 6.75
N GLU A 219 24.20 8.54 6.33
CA GLU A 219 25.54 8.39 5.77
C GLU A 219 25.56 8.77 4.28
N ASP A 220 26.72 9.15 3.73
CA ASP A 220 26.83 9.57 2.32
C ASP A 220 26.47 8.44 1.35
N THR A 221 26.80 7.20 1.71
CA THR A 221 26.44 6.02 0.91
C THR A 221 24.92 5.81 0.87
N GLU A 222 24.20 6.18 1.93
CA GLU A 222 22.74 6.07 2.00
C GLU A 222 22.05 7.19 1.23
N ARG A 223 22.59 8.41 1.30
CA ARG A 223 22.14 9.56 0.49
C ARG A 223 22.11 9.20 -1.00
N GLY A 224 23.16 8.54 -1.51
CA GLY A 224 23.23 8.11 -2.91
C GLY A 224 22.24 6.99 -3.28
N ARG A 225 21.85 6.13 -2.33
CA ARG A 225 20.92 5.01 -2.57
C ARG A 225 19.46 5.46 -2.66
N LEU A 226 19.07 6.51 -1.93
CA LEU A 226 17.74 7.11 -2.01
C LEU A 226 17.34 7.43 -3.46
N LEU A 227 18.29 7.95 -4.25
CA LEU A 227 18.08 8.27 -5.67
C LEU A 227 17.98 7.02 -6.54
N ARG A 228 18.78 5.99 -6.24
CA ARG A 228 18.74 4.71 -6.98
C ARG A 228 17.51 3.88 -6.67
N GLY A 229 16.77 4.18 -5.60
CA GLY A 229 15.54 3.49 -5.23
C GLY A 229 15.77 2.01 -4.92
N THR A 230 17.01 1.63 -4.64
CA THR A 230 17.44 0.25 -4.39
C THR A 230 17.92 0.11 -2.96
N PRO A 231 17.44 -0.89 -2.20
CA PRO A 231 17.95 -1.17 -0.87
C PRO A 231 19.46 -1.49 -0.90
N PRO A 232 20.18 -1.32 0.23
CA PRO A 232 21.53 -1.84 0.38
C PRO A 232 21.58 -3.34 0.06
N ARG A 233 22.67 -3.82 -0.59
CA ARG A 233 22.92 -5.27 -0.68
C ARG A 233 22.91 -5.86 0.73
N GLY A 234 22.00 -6.80 0.99
CA GLY A 234 21.86 -7.48 2.28
C GLY A 234 20.83 -6.88 3.26
N GLN A 235 20.17 -5.76 2.94
CA GLN A 235 19.00 -5.31 3.71
C GLN A 235 17.74 -5.80 3.00
N GLU A 236 17.14 -6.84 3.56
CA GLU A 236 16.17 -7.67 2.87
C GLU A 236 14.78 -7.02 2.85
N ASP A 237 14.18 -6.98 1.67
CA ASP A 237 12.81 -6.51 1.51
C ASP A 237 11.88 -7.49 2.21
N ALA A 238 11.27 -7.07 3.32
CA ALA A 238 10.29 -7.88 4.03
C ALA A 238 8.98 -8.04 3.24
N GLY A 239 8.69 -7.16 2.27
CA GLY A 239 7.42 -7.12 1.54
C GLY A 239 6.23 -6.74 2.44
N ALA A 240 5.00 -6.94 1.93
CA ALA A 240 3.78 -6.65 2.68
C ALA A 240 3.77 -7.38 4.04
N ILE A 241 3.43 -6.66 5.12
CA ILE A 241 3.37 -7.25 6.46
C ILE A 241 2.27 -8.31 6.48
N VAL A 242 2.63 -9.55 6.81
CA VAL A 242 1.68 -10.65 7.00
C VAL A 242 1.37 -10.78 8.48
N CYS A 243 2.39 -10.77 9.35
CA CYS A 243 2.21 -10.80 10.80
C CYS A 243 2.36 -9.41 11.43
N SER A 244 1.23 -8.76 11.74
CA SER A 244 1.23 -7.44 12.41
C SER A 244 1.77 -7.49 13.85
N CYS A 245 1.72 -8.64 14.52
CA CYS A 245 2.20 -8.75 15.90
C CYS A 245 3.71 -8.62 16.03
N PHE A 246 4.45 -9.16 15.08
CA PHE A 246 5.90 -9.16 15.10
C PHE A 246 6.50 -8.41 13.90
N SER A 247 5.64 -7.75 13.11
CA SER A 247 6.02 -7.01 11.90
C SER A 247 6.78 -7.87 10.89
N VAL A 248 6.35 -9.12 10.68
CA VAL A 248 6.97 -10.05 9.73
C VAL A 248 6.27 -9.93 8.38
N GLY A 249 7.04 -9.68 7.33
CA GLY A 249 6.52 -9.53 5.96
C GLY A 249 6.60 -10.78 5.09
N ILE A 250 5.86 -10.77 3.99
CA ILE A 250 5.64 -11.88 3.06
C ILE A 250 6.94 -12.42 2.44
N ASN A 251 7.91 -11.56 2.13
CA ASN A 251 9.17 -11.97 1.52
C ASN A 251 10.11 -12.62 2.55
N THR A 252 10.13 -12.11 3.79
CA THR A 252 10.85 -12.75 4.91
C THR A 252 10.31 -14.15 5.16
N LEU A 253 8.98 -14.30 5.18
CA LEU A 253 8.32 -15.59 5.34
C LEU A 253 8.63 -16.53 4.16
N SER A 254 8.41 -16.07 2.93
CA SER A 254 8.63 -16.88 1.72
C SER A 254 10.06 -17.38 1.59
N ARG A 255 11.03 -16.61 2.09
CA ARG A 255 12.43 -17.01 2.12
C ARG A 255 12.71 -18.01 3.24
N ALA A 256 12.28 -17.74 4.47
CA ALA A 256 12.47 -18.68 5.58
C ALA A 256 11.85 -20.06 5.27
N ILE A 257 10.68 -20.07 4.63
CA ILE A 257 10.04 -21.30 4.14
C ILE A 257 10.94 -22.04 3.13
N ARG A 258 11.57 -21.33 2.20
CA ARG A 258 12.48 -21.93 1.20
C ARG A 258 13.80 -22.40 1.80
N GLU A 259 14.44 -21.57 2.61
CA GLU A 259 15.79 -21.83 3.15
C GLU A 259 15.79 -22.88 4.26
N HIS A 260 14.73 -22.91 5.09
CA HIS A 260 14.62 -23.83 6.22
C HIS A 260 13.58 -24.94 6.00
N HIS A 261 13.00 -25.03 4.80
CA HIS A 261 12.00 -26.04 4.43
C HIS A 261 10.81 -26.11 5.41
N LEU A 262 10.33 -24.94 5.86
CA LEU A 262 9.24 -24.86 6.82
C LEU A 262 7.93 -25.30 6.14
N ALA A 263 7.23 -26.26 6.74
CA ALA A 263 6.02 -26.88 6.20
C ALA A 263 4.76 -26.58 7.03
N THR A 264 4.89 -25.99 8.22
CA THR A 264 3.74 -25.63 9.06
C THR A 264 3.84 -24.21 9.65
N PRO A 265 2.69 -23.58 9.97
CA PRO A 265 2.68 -22.29 10.67
C PRO A 265 3.41 -22.32 12.02
N GLU A 266 3.41 -23.46 12.71
CA GLU A 266 4.11 -23.63 13.99
C GLU A 266 5.63 -23.53 13.81
N GLN A 267 6.18 -24.16 12.76
CA GLN A 267 7.60 -24.05 12.42
C GLN A 267 8.00 -22.62 12.02
N ILE A 268 7.11 -21.90 11.31
CA ILE A 268 7.28 -20.46 11.05
C ILE A 268 7.25 -19.66 12.38
N GLY A 269 6.37 -20.05 13.30
CA GLY A 269 6.27 -19.46 14.62
C GLY A 269 7.55 -19.62 15.44
N GLU A 270 8.18 -20.79 15.41
CA GLU A 270 9.47 -21.02 16.07
C GLU A 270 10.61 -20.19 15.44
N ALA A 271 10.64 -20.08 14.11
CA ALA A 271 11.71 -19.37 13.40
C ALA A 271 11.59 -17.84 13.46
N LEU A 272 10.36 -17.31 13.34
CA LEU A 272 10.10 -15.88 13.10
C LEU A 272 9.12 -15.24 14.08
N ASN A 273 8.62 -15.99 15.08
CA ASN A 273 7.51 -15.60 15.97
C ASN A 273 6.18 -15.32 15.23
N ALA A 274 6.11 -15.45 13.91
CA ALA A 274 4.90 -15.17 13.15
C ALA A 274 3.82 -16.21 13.49
N GLY A 275 2.61 -15.75 13.83
CA GLY A 275 1.48 -16.64 14.17
C GLY A 275 1.35 -17.01 15.64
N THR A 276 2.33 -16.70 16.50
CA THR A 276 2.35 -17.17 17.91
C THR A 276 1.61 -16.27 18.92
N ASN A 277 1.25 -15.04 18.54
CA ASN A 277 0.63 -14.07 19.46
C ASN A 277 -0.89 -13.96 19.29
N CYS A 278 -1.38 -13.30 18.23
CA CYS A 278 -2.83 -13.13 18.02
C CYS A 278 -3.45 -14.17 17.06
N GLY A 279 -2.63 -14.96 16.37
CA GLY A 279 -3.07 -15.95 15.39
C GLY A 279 -3.69 -15.41 14.09
N SER A 280 -3.92 -14.09 13.92
CA SER A 280 -4.66 -13.55 12.76
C SER A 280 -4.01 -13.84 11.41
N CYS A 281 -2.69 -13.95 11.38
CA CYS A 281 -1.91 -14.26 10.18
C CYS A 281 -1.81 -15.75 9.84
N VAL A 282 -2.25 -16.68 10.71
CA VAL A 282 -2.09 -18.13 10.51
C VAL A 282 -2.73 -18.65 9.21
N PRO A 283 -3.95 -18.22 8.81
CA PRO A 283 -4.52 -18.62 7.52
C PRO A 283 -3.65 -18.21 6.34
N GLU A 284 -3.09 -17.01 6.38
CA GLU A 284 -2.20 -16.47 5.34
C GLU A 284 -0.85 -17.21 5.32
N LEU A 285 -0.31 -17.58 6.49
CA LEU A 285 0.90 -18.40 6.59
C LEU A 285 0.72 -19.75 5.90
N ARG A 286 -0.44 -20.41 6.07
CA ARG A 286 -0.74 -21.68 5.40
C ARG A 286 -0.73 -21.53 3.88
N ARG A 287 -1.44 -20.52 3.35
CA ARG A 287 -1.41 -20.24 1.90
C ARG A 287 0.01 -20.01 1.39
N LEU A 288 0.80 -19.26 2.13
CA LEU A 288 2.17 -18.94 1.71
C LEU A 288 3.04 -20.19 1.62
N ILE A 289 2.88 -21.13 2.55
CA ILE A 289 3.56 -22.43 2.51
C ILE A 289 3.17 -23.18 1.24
N ASP A 290 1.86 -23.30 0.97
CA ASP A 290 1.34 -24.00 -0.21
C ASP A 290 1.87 -23.37 -1.52
N ASP A 291 1.82 -22.05 -1.63
CA ASP A 291 2.27 -21.30 -2.81
C ASP A 291 3.77 -21.45 -3.06
N VAL A 292 4.58 -21.44 -2.00
CA VAL A 292 6.04 -21.56 -2.09
C VAL A 292 6.43 -22.99 -2.46
N GLN A 293 5.76 -24.00 -1.89
CA GLN A 293 6.00 -25.41 -2.18
C GLN A 293 5.56 -25.79 -3.60
N ALA A 294 4.41 -25.28 -4.06
CA ALA A 294 3.92 -25.48 -5.42
C ALA A 294 4.91 -24.94 -6.47
N LYS A 295 5.62 -23.84 -6.17
CA LYS A 295 6.65 -23.26 -7.03
C LYS A 295 8.01 -23.97 -6.98
N ALA A 296 8.27 -24.78 -5.94
CA ALA A 296 9.51 -25.53 -5.79
C ALA A 296 9.46 -26.94 -6.42
N GLY A 297 8.24 -27.45 -6.68
CA GLY A 297 8.01 -28.78 -7.26
C GLY A 297 7.76 -28.82 -8.77
N GLY A 298 7.82 -27.68 -9.47
CA GLY A 298 7.72 -27.56 -10.93
C GLY A 298 8.99 -27.02 -11.55
#